data_AF-A0A0G1AEH7-F1
#
_entry.id   AF-A0A0G1AEH7-F1
#
_cell.length_a   1.000
_cell.length_b   1.000
_cell.length_c   1.000
_cell.angle_alpha   90.00
_cell.angle_beta   90.00
_cell.angle_gamma   90.00
#
_symmetry.space_group_name_H-M   'P 1'
#
loop_
_entity.id
_entity.type
_entity.pdbx_description
1 polymer ?
#
loop_
_entity_poly.entity_id
_entity_poly.type
_entity_poly.pdbx_seq_one_letter_code
_entity_poly.pdbx_strand_id
1 'polypeptide(L)'
;MTIQKKPSSSILIHVPAKNNKLLDQALEKINNNKEITTLWNVINVNAIERLRMSDHGSVHFQIVANIALRLLRILVKNKVTPSIVKDFNLTNDHAELVVLLASLLHDTGMSINRDGHEEFSLFITNNLLRELLDFLPIEEKTIVISEVLHAVINHRSGGRPLTIEGGIVRVADALDMSQGRSRIPFEAGKVDIYSLSALAIDEVNISEGKEKPILVQIYMNNSSGIFQIDELLKSKLKDSGIEQYLQIEAYSSSPTDKQLVKEYRL
;
A
#
# COMPACT_ATOMS: atom_id res chain seq x y z
N MET A 1 19.22 8.08 -35.45
CA MET A 1 17.91 7.98 -34.80
C MET A 1 18.07 8.40 -33.35
N THR A 2 17.69 9.64 -33.03
CA THR A 2 17.73 10.17 -31.66
C THR A 2 16.48 9.65 -30.95
N ILE A 3 16.64 8.63 -30.12
CA ILE A 3 15.54 8.15 -29.27
C ILE A 3 15.26 9.29 -28.27
N GLN A 4 14.17 10.03 -28.49
CA GLN A 4 13.64 10.93 -27.46
C GLN A 4 13.33 10.08 -26.22
N LYS A 5 14.16 10.20 -25.18
CA LYS A 5 13.84 9.67 -23.86
C LYS A 5 12.52 10.32 -23.43
N LYS A 6 11.45 9.53 -23.26
CA LYS A 6 10.28 9.97 -22.48
C LYS A 6 10.82 10.50 -21.15
N PRO A 7 10.44 11.70 -20.69
CA PRO A 7 10.90 12.21 -19.41
C PRO A 7 10.43 11.25 -18.31
N SER A 8 11.38 10.64 -17.60
CA SER A 8 11.05 9.88 -16.38
C SER A 8 10.73 10.90 -15.30
N SER A 9 9.45 11.14 -15.03
CA SER A 9 9.03 11.87 -13.85
C SER A 9 9.23 10.98 -12.62
N SER A 10 10.48 10.77 -12.21
CA SER A 10 10.74 10.04 -10.96
C SER A 10 10.35 10.95 -9.81
N ILE A 11 9.18 10.67 -9.22
CA ILE A 11 8.74 11.31 -7.99
C ILE A 11 9.70 10.86 -6.88
N LEU A 12 10.24 11.82 -6.13
CA LEU A 12 10.94 11.53 -4.89
C LEU A 12 9.90 11.07 -3.86
N ILE A 13 10.15 9.94 -3.22
CA ILE A 13 9.32 9.45 -2.13
C ILE A 13 9.53 10.35 -0.91
N HIS A 14 8.44 10.81 -0.33
CA HIS A 14 8.41 11.62 0.86
C HIS A 14 7.34 11.11 1.83
N VAL A 15 7.76 10.72 3.03
CA VAL A 15 6.88 10.37 4.14
C VAL A 15 7.34 11.10 5.40
N PRO A 16 6.44 11.44 6.33
CA PRO A 16 6.84 12.12 7.57
C PRO A 16 7.63 11.17 8.47
N ALA A 17 8.94 11.38 8.64
CA ALA A 17 9.82 10.50 9.44
C ALA A 17 9.66 10.66 10.96
N LYS A 18 9.14 11.79 11.48
CA LYS A 18 8.88 12.03 12.92
C LYS A 18 10.06 11.68 13.86
N ASN A 19 11.30 12.00 13.46
CA ASN A 19 12.56 11.71 14.16
C ASN A 19 13.03 10.25 14.11
N ASN A 20 12.38 9.37 13.33
CA ASN A 20 12.85 8.02 13.09
C ASN A 20 14.05 8.04 12.11
N LYS A 21 15.26 7.93 12.66
CA LYS A 21 16.51 7.95 11.88
C LYS A 21 16.65 6.77 10.92
N LEU A 22 15.97 5.66 11.16
CA LEU A 22 15.99 4.50 10.25
C LEU A 22 15.18 4.80 9.00
N LEU A 23 14.02 5.45 9.13
CA LEU A 23 13.25 5.94 8.00
C LEU A 23 14.03 6.96 7.18
N ASP A 24 14.67 7.94 7.84
CA ASP A 24 15.46 8.97 7.13
C ASP A 24 16.54 8.33 6.24
N GLN A 25 17.32 7.39 6.79
CA GLN A 25 18.37 6.67 6.05
C GLN A 25 17.80 5.81 4.92
N ALA A 26 16.71 5.08 5.17
CA ALA A 26 16.06 4.26 4.15
C ALA A 26 15.51 5.11 3.00
N LEU A 27 14.85 6.25 3.31
CA LEU A 27 14.32 7.18 2.30
C LEU A 27 15.43 7.81 1.46
N GLU A 28 16.53 8.23 2.09
CA GLU A 28 17.68 8.76 1.37
C GLU A 28 18.23 7.73 0.38
N LYS A 29 18.42 6.48 0.83
CA LYS A 29 18.91 5.40 -0.04
C LYS A 29 17.93 5.06 -1.16
N ILE A 30 16.63 4.95 -0.87
CA ILE A 30 15.59 4.68 -1.88
C ILE A 30 15.55 5.78 -2.94
N ASN A 31 15.52 7.05 -2.52
CA ASN A 31 15.42 8.18 -3.44
C ASN A 31 16.66 8.36 -4.31
N ASN A 32 17.83 7.90 -3.86
CA ASN A 32 19.06 7.91 -4.63
C ASN A 32 19.29 6.61 -5.44
N ASN A 33 18.45 5.59 -5.27
CA ASN A 33 18.62 4.31 -5.96
C ASN A 33 17.97 4.34 -7.36
N LYS A 34 18.83 4.33 -8.39
CA LYS A 34 18.40 4.33 -9.79
C LYS A 34 17.75 3.02 -10.22
N GLU A 35 18.11 1.89 -9.60
CA GLU A 35 17.50 0.60 -9.92
C GLU A 35 16.04 0.56 -9.48
N ILE A 36 15.74 0.98 -8.25
CA ILE A 36 14.36 1.04 -7.72
C ILE A 36 13.48 1.95 -8.57
N THR A 37 13.94 3.18 -8.84
CA THR A 37 13.19 4.12 -9.67
C THR A 37 13.00 3.61 -11.10
N THR A 38 13.97 2.88 -11.66
CA THR A 38 13.83 2.23 -12.97
C THR A 38 12.84 1.07 -12.93
N LEU A 39 12.87 0.24 -11.89
CA LEU A 39 11.92 -0.86 -11.69
C LEU A 39 10.49 -0.34 -11.61
N TRP A 40 10.23 0.71 -10.83
CA TRP A 40 8.89 1.32 -10.76
C TRP A 40 8.41 1.84 -12.12
N ASN A 41 9.30 2.41 -12.95
CA ASN A 41 8.95 2.80 -14.31
C ASN A 41 8.61 1.59 -15.19
N VAL A 42 9.38 0.50 -15.09
CA VAL A 42 9.11 -0.76 -15.82
C VAL A 42 7.76 -1.34 -15.42
N ILE A 43 7.48 -1.40 -14.11
CA ILE A 43 6.20 -1.87 -13.57
C ILE A 43 5.06 -1.01 -14.11
N ASN A 44 5.21 0.31 -14.10
CA ASN A 44 4.14 1.19 -14.54
C ASN A 44 3.87 1.09 -16.06
N VAL A 45 4.91 0.86 -16.87
CA VAL A 45 4.74 0.54 -18.30
C VAL A 45 4.00 -0.79 -18.47
N ASN A 46 4.32 -1.81 -17.67
CA ASN A 46 3.58 -3.08 -17.69
C ASN A 46 2.10 -2.86 -17.33
N ALA A 47 1.81 -2.12 -16.26
CA ALA A 47 0.46 -1.85 -15.80
C ALA A 47 -0.35 -1.02 -16.80
N ILE A 48 0.11 0.17 -17.17
CA ILE A 48 -0.66 1.13 -17.97
C ILE A 48 -0.62 0.78 -19.46
N GLU A 49 0.57 0.57 -20.03
CA GLU A 49 0.72 0.46 -21.49
C GLU A 49 0.41 -0.95 -22.00
N ARG A 50 0.81 -1.99 -21.26
CA ARG A 50 0.67 -3.39 -21.70
C ARG A 50 -0.61 -4.04 -21.20
N LEU A 51 -0.95 -3.88 -19.92
CA LEU A 51 -2.11 -4.52 -19.29
C LEU A 51 -3.37 -3.64 -19.29
N ARG A 52 -3.22 -2.33 -19.58
CA ARG A 52 -4.31 -1.34 -19.54
C ARG A 52 -4.98 -1.34 -18.16
N MET A 53 -4.18 -1.21 -17.11
CA MET A 53 -4.58 -1.13 -15.70
C MET A 53 -4.24 0.25 -15.13
N SER A 54 -4.71 0.51 -13.91
CA SER A 54 -4.33 1.70 -13.13
C SER A 54 -2.82 1.74 -12.86
N ASP A 55 -2.32 2.92 -12.47
CA ASP A 55 -0.93 3.14 -12.08
C ASP A 55 -0.48 2.14 -11.00
N HIS A 56 0.65 1.48 -11.24
CA HIS A 56 1.40 0.69 -10.25
C HIS A 56 2.85 1.21 -10.19
N GLY A 57 3.00 2.55 -10.28
CA GLY A 57 4.28 3.24 -10.29
C GLY A 57 4.60 3.91 -8.96
N SER A 58 5.51 4.88 -8.97
CA SER A 58 5.95 5.59 -7.75
C SER A 58 4.80 6.29 -7.00
N VAL A 59 3.73 6.72 -7.70
CA VAL A 59 2.57 7.35 -7.08
C VAL A 59 1.83 6.34 -6.20
N HIS A 60 1.55 5.14 -6.71
CA HIS A 60 0.97 4.04 -5.94
C HIS A 60 1.77 3.77 -4.66
N PHE A 61 3.07 3.50 -4.82
CA PHE A 61 3.94 3.14 -3.70
C PHE A 61 4.02 4.24 -2.63
N GLN A 62 4.05 5.51 -3.05
CA GLN A 62 3.98 6.65 -2.14
C GLN A 62 2.68 6.70 -1.33
N ILE A 63 1.53 6.44 -1.97
CA ILE A 63 0.23 6.45 -1.30
C ILE A 63 0.15 5.32 -0.29
N VAL A 64 0.49 4.08 -0.69
CA VAL A 64 0.49 2.91 0.19
C VAL A 64 1.41 3.13 1.39
N ALA A 65 2.63 3.65 1.17
CA ALA A 65 3.56 3.95 2.26
C ALA A 65 3.01 4.98 3.27
N ASN A 66 2.35 6.04 2.78
CA ASN A 66 1.72 7.04 3.65
C ASN A 66 0.58 6.44 4.47
N ILE A 67 -0.28 5.62 3.83
CA ILE A 67 -1.38 4.95 4.50
C ILE A 67 -0.83 3.99 5.56
N ALA A 68 0.12 3.12 5.20
CA ALA A 68 0.70 2.12 6.09
C ALA A 68 1.32 2.75 7.35
N LEU A 69 2.13 3.81 7.19
CA LEU A 69 2.70 4.54 8.32
C LEU A 69 1.62 5.19 9.19
N ARG A 70 0.55 5.74 8.59
CA ARG A 70 -0.56 6.33 9.34
C ARG A 70 -1.29 5.26 10.17
N LEU A 71 -1.59 4.10 9.59
CA LEU A 71 -2.23 2.98 10.27
C LEU A 71 -1.37 2.49 11.45
N LEU A 72 -0.08 2.22 11.20
CA LEU A 72 0.84 1.77 12.25
C LEU A 72 0.89 2.75 13.42
N ARG A 73 1.00 4.05 13.13
CA ARG A 73 1.09 5.08 14.18
C ARG A 73 -0.18 5.20 14.99
N ILE A 74 -1.35 5.07 14.38
CA ILE A 74 -2.64 5.03 15.10
C ILE A 74 -2.70 3.80 16.02
N LEU A 75 -2.28 2.63 15.53
CA LEU A 75 -2.26 1.39 16.31
C LEU A 75 -1.30 1.50 17.51
N VAL A 76 -0.08 1.97 17.29
CA VAL A 76 0.92 2.18 18.35
C VAL A 76 0.42 3.19 19.39
N LYS A 77 -0.20 4.29 18.96
CA LYS A 77 -0.81 5.27 19.87
C LYS A 77 -1.90 4.63 20.74
N ASN A 78 -2.67 3.71 20.19
CA ASN A 78 -3.71 2.92 20.86
C ASN A 78 -3.19 1.64 21.52
N LYS A 79 -1.88 1.56 21.82
CA LYS A 79 -1.25 0.48 22.59
C LYS A 79 -1.27 -0.90 21.92
N VAL A 80 -1.48 -0.96 20.61
CA VAL A 80 -1.23 -2.18 19.84
C VAL A 80 0.28 -2.28 19.62
N THR A 81 0.87 -3.36 20.11
CA THR A 81 2.31 -3.62 19.98
C THR A 81 2.62 -4.22 18.60
N PRO A 82 3.53 -3.62 17.81
CA PRO A 82 3.97 -4.22 16.55
C PRO A 82 4.64 -5.58 16.77
N SER A 83 4.58 -6.48 15.78
CA SER A 83 5.11 -7.83 15.92
C SER A 83 6.62 -7.81 16.09
N ILE A 84 7.34 -6.95 15.35
CA ILE A 84 8.80 -6.88 15.45
C ILE A 84 9.28 -6.43 16.84
N VAL A 85 8.47 -5.62 17.53
CA VAL A 85 8.73 -5.18 18.90
C VAL A 85 8.48 -6.33 19.87
N LYS A 86 7.34 -7.01 19.72
CA LYS A 86 6.93 -8.11 20.59
C LYS A 86 7.87 -9.31 20.50
N ASP A 87 8.22 -9.71 19.29
CA ASP A 87 8.83 -11.01 19.03
C ASP A 87 10.37 -10.95 19.01
N PHE A 88 10.95 -9.78 18.73
CA PHE A 88 12.40 -9.58 18.64
C PHE A 88 12.95 -8.47 19.54
N ASN A 89 12.11 -7.83 20.35
CA ASN A 89 12.49 -6.73 21.24
C ASN A 89 13.18 -5.56 20.50
N LEU A 90 12.82 -5.34 19.23
CA LEU A 90 13.20 -4.16 18.46
C LEU A 90 12.27 -2.98 18.77
N THR A 91 12.48 -1.85 18.11
CA THR A 91 11.74 -0.61 18.41
C THR A 91 10.59 -0.37 17.44
N ASN A 92 9.67 0.54 17.81
CA ASN A 92 8.63 1.01 16.88
C ASN A 92 9.24 1.64 15.61
N ASP A 93 10.46 2.19 15.69
CA ASP A 93 11.17 2.72 14.53
C ASP A 93 11.47 1.63 13.49
N HIS A 94 11.75 0.40 13.95
CA HIS A 94 11.91 -0.76 13.08
C HIS A 94 10.58 -1.21 12.47
N ALA A 95 9.48 -1.15 13.24
CA ALA A 95 8.16 -1.44 12.70
C ALA A 95 7.77 -0.45 11.58
N GLU A 96 8.07 0.84 11.77
CA GLU A 96 7.88 1.86 10.73
C GLU A 96 8.75 1.60 9.49
N LEU A 97 10.00 1.16 9.69
CA LEU A 97 10.90 0.78 8.61
C LEU A 97 10.36 -0.41 7.81
N VAL A 98 9.84 -1.45 8.48
CA VAL A 98 9.25 -2.63 7.82
C VAL A 98 8.06 -2.21 6.95
N VAL A 99 7.09 -1.47 7.50
CA VAL A 99 5.90 -1.09 6.72
C VAL A 99 6.23 -0.13 5.58
N LEU A 100 7.23 0.76 5.74
CA LEU A 100 7.72 1.60 4.65
C LEU A 100 8.28 0.74 3.51
N LEU A 101 9.25 -0.12 3.81
CA LEU A 101 9.97 -0.89 2.79
C LEU A 101 9.06 -1.89 2.09
N ALA A 102 8.19 -2.58 2.83
CA ALA A 102 7.20 -3.47 2.25
C ALA A 102 6.25 -2.72 1.32
N SER A 103 5.71 -1.57 1.75
CA SER A 103 4.81 -0.76 0.91
C SER A 103 5.48 -0.32 -0.40
N LEU A 104 6.76 0.03 -0.36
CA LEU A 104 7.48 0.54 -1.52
C LEU A 104 7.95 -0.55 -2.50
N LEU A 105 8.02 -1.81 -2.06
CA LEU A 105 8.63 -2.90 -2.84
C LEU A 105 7.68 -4.09 -3.12
N HIS A 106 6.45 -4.07 -2.58
CA HIS A 106 5.55 -5.23 -2.62
C HIS A 106 5.20 -5.73 -4.03
N ASP A 107 5.15 -4.84 -5.03
CA ASP A 107 4.82 -5.18 -6.43
C ASP A 107 6.03 -5.23 -7.37
N THR A 108 7.26 -5.31 -6.85
CA THR A 108 8.46 -5.39 -7.69
C THR A 108 8.43 -6.53 -8.73
N GLY A 109 7.75 -7.63 -8.41
CA GLY A 109 7.52 -8.76 -9.31
C GLY A 109 6.63 -8.47 -10.51
N MET A 110 5.86 -7.37 -10.51
CA MET A 110 5.12 -6.92 -11.70
C MET A 110 6.06 -6.51 -12.85
N SER A 111 7.35 -6.32 -12.58
CA SER A 111 8.37 -6.16 -13.63
C SER A 111 8.55 -7.44 -14.47
N ILE A 112 8.20 -8.60 -13.92
CA ILE A 112 8.33 -9.93 -14.53
C ILE A 112 6.98 -10.39 -15.10
N ASN A 113 5.95 -10.50 -14.26
CA ASN A 113 4.61 -10.92 -14.67
C ASN A 113 3.55 -10.36 -13.72
N ARG A 114 2.29 -10.24 -14.17
CA ARG A 114 1.18 -9.87 -13.28
C ARG A 114 0.75 -11.05 -12.41
N ASP A 115 0.62 -12.23 -13.01
CA ASP A 115 0.24 -13.43 -12.27
C ASP A 115 1.45 -13.93 -11.46
N GLY A 116 1.26 -14.07 -10.15
CA GLY A 116 2.32 -14.46 -9.21
C GLY A 116 3.35 -13.36 -8.94
N HIS A 117 2.99 -12.09 -9.16
CA HIS A 117 3.89 -10.96 -8.93
C HIS A 117 4.36 -10.92 -7.46
N GLU A 118 3.54 -11.36 -6.53
CA GLU A 118 3.86 -11.37 -5.10
C GLU A 118 5.01 -12.34 -4.78
N GLU A 119 5.03 -13.53 -5.40
CA GLU A 119 6.13 -14.48 -5.32
C GLU A 119 7.40 -13.95 -5.98
N PHE A 120 7.26 -13.34 -7.17
CA PHE A 120 8.40 -12.76 -7.89
C PHE A 120 9.02 -11.57 -7.15
N SER A 121 8.21 -10.79 -6.43
CA SER A 121 8.69 -9.67 -5.62
C SER A 121 9.67 -10.11 -4.54
N LEU A 122 9.59 -11.36 -4.04
CA LEU A 122 10.42 -11.83 -2.93
C LEU A 122 11.93 -11.73 -3.21
N PHE A 123 12.40 -12.29 -4.33
CA PHE A 123 13.84 -12.30 -4.60
C PHE A 123 14.35 -10.96 -5.12
N ILE A 124 13.52 -10.19 -5.85
CA ILE A 124 13.88 -8.82 -6.25
C ILE A 124 14.03 -7.95 -4.99
N THR A 125 13.03 -7.99 -4.12
CA THR A 125 13.01 -7.22 -2.87
C THR A 125 14.14 -7.64 -1.94
N ASN A 126 14.41 -8.94 -1.75
CA ASN A 126 15.52 -9.41 -0.90
C ASN A 126 16.87 -8.85 -1.35
N ASN A 127 17.12 -8.78 -2.66
CA ASN A 127 18.37 -8.23 -3.19
C ASN A 127 18.48 -6.72 -2.90
N LEU A 128 17.42 -5.96 -3.18
CA LEU A 128 17.36 -4.53 -2.90
C LEU A 128 17.52 -4.22 -1.41
N LEU A 129 16.83 -4.96 -0.54
CA LEU A 129 16.90 -4.75 0.91
C LEU A 129 18.30 -5.00 1.48
N ARG A 130 19.06 -5.94 0.92
CA ARG A 130 20.45 -6.18 1.33
C ARG A 130 21.36 -4.98 1.05
N GLU A 131 21.09 -4.22 0.01
CA GLU A 131 21.77 -2.95 -0.27
C GLU A 131 21.23 -1.81 0.60
N LEU A 132 19.90 -1.66 0.66
CA LEU A 132 19.24 -0.56 1.36
C LEU A 132 19.52 -0.54 2.87
N LEU A 133 19.69 -1.72 3.48
CA LEU A 133 19.83 -1.87 4.93
C LEU A 133 21.28 -2.16 5.36
N ASP A 134 22.29 -1.72 4.60
CA ASP A 134 23.71 -1.83 4.98
C ASP A 134 24.10 -1.08 6.28
N PHE A 135 23.28 -0.12 6.70
CA PHE A 135 23.49 0.67 7.91
C PHE A 135 23.03 -0.03 9.20
N LEU A 136 22.28 -1.12 9.10
CA LEU A 136 21.84 -1.91 10.26
C LEU A 136 22.86 -2.99 10.64
N PRO A 137 23.01 -3.31 11.94
CA PRO A 137 23.68 -4.53 12.40
C PRO A 137 23.09 -5.77 11.72
N ILE A 138 23.91 -6.82 11.54
CA ILE A 138 23.52 -7.99 10.73
C ILE A 138 22.29 -8.71 11.29
N GLU A 139 22.14 -8.77 12.61
CA GLU A 139 21.00 -9.38 13.29
C GLU A 139 19.71 -8.59 13.01
N GLU A 140 19.71 -7.28 13.27
CA GLU A 140 18.56 -6.39 13.02
C GLU A 140 18.19 -6.38 11.53
N LYS A 141 19.19 -6.27 10.65
CA LYS A 141 19.02 -6.33 9.20
C LYS A 141 18.32 -7.61 8.76
N THR A 142 18.74 -8.76 9.30
CA THR A 142 18.16 -10.07 8.94
C THR A 142 16.69 -10.15 9.35
N ILE A 143 16.35 -9.66 10.56
CA ILE A 143 14.98 -9.62 11.07
C ILE A 143 14.12 -8.71 10.21
N VAL A 144 14.56 -7.46 9.97
CA VAL A 144 13.81 -6.49 9.15
C VAL A 144 13.58 -7.02 7.74
N ILE A 145 14.58 -7.63 7.11
CA ILE A 145 14.42 -8.24 5.78
C ILE A 145 13.34 -9.33 5.82
N SER A 146 13.39 -10.22 6.81
CA SER A 146 12.42 -11.30 6.94
C SER A 146 10.99 -10.77 7.10
N GLU A 147 10.80 -9.77 7.98
CA GLU A 147 9.50 -9.14 8.23
C GLU A 147 8.96 -8.41 6.99
N VAL A 148 9.83 -7.71 6.24
CA VAL A 148 9.45 -7.08 4.97
C VAL A 148 9.02 -8.11 3.94
N LEU A 149 9.80 -9.17 3.73
CA LEU A 149 9.46 -10.22 2.76
C LEU A 149 8.17 -10.96 3.14
N HIS A 150 7.95 -11.19 4.43
CA HIS A 150 6.70 -11.75 4.94
C HIS A 150 5.50 -10.84 4.64
N ALA A 151 5.63 -9.52 4.84
CA ALA A 151 4.59 -8.55 4.48
C ALA A 151 4.35 -8.52 2.96
N VAL A 152 5.42 -8.53 2.16
CA VAL A 152 5.34 -8.56 0.69
C VAL A 152 4.56 -9.79 0.23
N ILE A 153 4.90 -11.01 0.62
CA ILE A 153 4.16 -12.17 0.08
C ILE A 153 2.70 -12.24 0.60
N ASN A 154 2.41 -11.69 1.77
CA ASN A 154 1.06 -11.77 2.36
C ASN A 154 0.13 -10.63 1.94
N HIS A 155 0.61 -9.64 1.19
CA HIS A 155 -0.29 -8.61 0.64
C HIS A 155 -1.25 -9.19 -0.42
N ARG A 156 -0.91 -10.33 -1.06
CA ARG A 156 -1.72 -11.01 -2.08
C ARG A 156 -3.17 -11.30 -1.68
N SER A 157 -4.05 -11.46 -2.66
CA SER A 157 -5.42 -11.93 -2.39
C SER A 157 -5.39 -13.28 -1.65
N GLY A 158 -6.17 -13.40 -0.57
CA GLY A 158 -6.22 -14.62 0.26
C GLY A 158 -4.99 -14.86 1.16
N GLY A 159 -3.99 -13.98 1.14
CA GLY A 159 -2.89 -13.99 2.12
C GLY A 159 -3.37 -13.89 3.58
N ARG A 160 -2.55 -14.37 4.52
CA ARG A 160 -2.86 -14.42 5.96
C ARG A 160 -1.63 -13.99 6.74
N PRO A 161 -1.33 -12.68 6.77
CA PRO A 161 -0.14 -12.19 7.46
C PRO A 161 -0.17 -12.57 8.95
N LEU A 162 0.95 -13.10 9.43
CA LEU A 162 1.17 -13.45 10.85
C LEU A 162 1.63 -12.27 11.72
N THR A 163 1.86 -11.12 11.09
CA THR A 163 2.48 -9.93 11.69
C THR A 163 1.56 -8.74 11.55
N ILE A 164 1.53 -7.84 12.54
CA ILE A 164 0.77 -6.58 12.47
C ILE A 164 1.20 -5.75 11.24
N GLU A 165 2.50 -5.71 10.97
CA GLU A 165 3.14 -4.98 9.86
C GLU A 165 2.65 -5.51 8.50
N GLY A 166 2.63 -6.84 8.31
CA GLY A 166 2.07 -7.46 7.11
C GLY A 166 0.56 -7.21 6.93
N GLY A 167 -0.21 -7.23 8.02
CA GLY A 167 -1.62 -6.84 8.01
C GLY A 167 -1.82 -5.40 7.56
N ILE A 168 -1.00 -4.49 8.09
CA ILE A 168 -1.02 -3.06 7.73
C ILE A 168 -0.74 -2.87 6.25
N VAL A 169 0.30 -3.50 5.69
CA VAL A 169 0.67 -3.34 4.27
C VAL A 169 -0.44 -3.85 3.37
N ARG A 170 -0.99 -5.03 3.68
CA ARG A 170 -2.12 -5.62 2.96
C ARG A 170 -3.35 -4.72 2.90
N VAL A 171 -3.71 -4.11 4.03
CA VAL A 171 -4.86 -3.20 4.10
C VAL A 171 -4.54 -1.84 3.48
N ALA A 172 -3.31 -1.34 3.63
CA ALA A 172 -2.88 -0.08 3.03
C ALA A 172 -2.92 -0.12 1.50
N ASP A 173 -2.50 -1.23 0.90
CA ASP A 173 -2.62 -1.48 -0.55
C ASP A 173 -4.10 -1.38 -0.98
N ALA A 174 -4.98 -2.07 -0.27
CA ALA A 174 -6.41 -2.05 -0.58
C ALA A 174 -7.06 -0.66 -0.42
N LEU A 175 -6.58 0.17 0.50
CA LEU A 175 -7.11 1.51 0.74
C LEU A 175 -6.72 2.53 -0.34
N ASP A 176 -5.78 2.19 -1.23
CA ASP A 176 -5.41 3.01 -2.38
C ASP A 176 -6.43 2.87 -3.54
N MET A 177 -7.69 3.21 -3.27
CA MET A 177 -8.82 2.99 -4.19
C MET A 177 -9.49 4.28 -4.72
N SER A 178 -8.93 5.46 -4.42
CA SER A 178 -9.50 6.74 -4.82
C SER A 178 -9.40 7.02 -6.34
N GLN A 179 -10.33 7.81 -6.88
CA GLN A 179 -10.49 8.02 -8.34
C GLN A 179 -9.27 8.60 -9.05
N GLY A 180 -8.37 9.28 -8.33
CA GLY A 180 -7.25 10.01 -8.91
C GLY A 180 -6.40 9.16 -9.85
N ARG A 181 -6.25 7.86 -9.55
CA ARG A 181 -5.44 6.91 -10.35
C ARG A 181 -6.23 6.17 -11.44
N SER A 182 -7.56 6.18 -11.34
CA SER A 182 -8.45 5.44 -12.25
C SER A 182 -8.92 6.26 -13.46
N ARG A 183 -8.57 7.55 -13.53
CA ARG A 183 -8.89 8.42 -14.68
C ARG A 183 -8.16 8.03 -15.97
N ILE A 184 -6.86 7.70 -15.88
CA ILE A 184 -6.04 7.42 -17.08
C ILE A 184 -6.54 6.18 -17.86
N PRO A 185 -6.82 5.02 -17.23
CA PRO A 185 -7.34 3.85 -17.94
C PRO A 185 -8.73 4.07 -18.54
N PHE A 186 -9.58 4.84 -17.86
CA PHE A 186 -10.93 5.15 -18.32
C PHE A 186 -10.90 6.04 -19.57
N GLU A 187 -10.07 7.08 -19.60
CA GLU A 187 -9.86 7.94 -20.76
C GLU A 187 -9.24 7.17 -21.95
N ALA A 188 -8.49 6.11 -21.68
CA ALA A 188 -7.96 5.19 -22.69
C ALA A 188 -9.00 4.20 -23.25
N GLY A 189 -10.28 4.31 -22.86
CA GLY A 189 -11.40 3.57 -23.46
C GLY A 189 -11.67 2.18 -22.87
N LYS A 190 -10.99 1.79 -21.79
CA LYS A 190 -11.30 0.55 -21.06
C LYS A 190 -12.31 0.87 -19.96
N VAL A 191 -13.57 0.55 -20.21
CA VAL A 191 -14.65 0.62 -19.23
C VAL A 191 -14.89 -0.78 -18.71
N ASP A 192 -14.34 -1.09 -17.53
CA ASP A 192 -14.65 -2.30 -16.78
C ASP A 192 -15.25 -1.94 -15.42
N ILE A 193 -15.85 -2.92 -14.73
CA ILE A 193 -16.53 -2.67 -13.45
C ILE A 193 -15.55 -2.12 -12.39
N TYR A 194 -14.27 -2.48 -12.48
CA TYR A 194 -13.22 -2.06 -11.55
C TYR A 194 -12.86 -0.59 -11.74
N SER A 195 -12.61 -0.15 -12.98
CA SER A 195 -12.36 1.25 -13.30
C SER A 195 -13.56 2.14 -12.99
N LEU A 196 -14.78 1.69 -13.33
CA LEU A 196 -16.01 2.44 -13.05
C LEU A 196 -16.26 2.60 -11.54
N SER A 197 -16.14 1.53 -10.77
CA SER A 197 -16.34 1.57 -9.31
C SER A 197 -15.23 2.35 -8.59
N ALA A 198 -13.99 2.30 -9.06
CA ALA A 198 -12.92 3.14 -8.51
C ALA A 198 -13.15 4.64 -8.82
N LEU A 199 -13.71 4.97 -9.99
CA LEU A 199 -14.17 6.32 -10.32
C LEU A 199 -15.39 6.78 -9.51
N ALA A 200 -15.95 5.93 -8.66
CA ALA A 200 -17.01 6.31 -7.74
C ALA A 200 -16.48 6.72 -6.35
N ILE A 201 -15.21 6.45 -6.01
CA ILE A 201 -14.62 6.73 -4.69
C ILE A 201 -13.91 8.08 -4.65
N ASP A 202 -14.60 9.16 -4.28
CA ASP A 202 -14.04 10.52 -4.27
C ASP A 202 -12.84 10.63 -3.31
N GLU A 203 -12.98 10.09 -2.10
CA GLU A 203 -11.99 10.27 -1.03
C GLU A 203 -12.02 9.11 -0.02
N VAL A 204 -10.84 8.76 0.50
CA VAL A 204 -10.68 7.82 1.62
C VAL A 204 -10.00 8.57 2.77
N ASN A 205 -10.72 8.73 3.87
CA ASN A 205 -10.27 9.41 5.08
C ASN A 205 -9.97 8.42 6.20
N ILE A 206 -8.74 8.45 6.72
CA ILE A 206 -8.29 7.54 7.80
C ILE A 206 -8.11 8.36 9.07
N SER A 207 -8.72 8.01 10.19
CA SER A 207 -8.59 8.76 11.44
C SER A 207 -8.60 7.84 12.65
N GLU A 208 -8.37 8.42 13.83
CA GLU A 208 -8.52 7.69 15.09
C GLU A 208 -10.03 7.49 15.35
N GLY A 209 -10.43 6.24 15.56
CA GLY A 209 -11.80 5.88 15.87
C GLY A 209 -12.12 5.97 17.36
N LYS A 210 -13.41 5.89 17.69
CA LYS A 210 -13.90 5.87 19.08
C LYS A 210 -14.07 4.45 19.61
N GLU A 211 -14.64 3.56 18.80
CA GLU A 211 -14.91 2.17 19.18
C GLU A 211 -13.73 1.25 18.84
N LYS A 212 -13.24 1.34 17.59
CA LYS A 212 -12.02 0.69 17.13
C LYS A 212 -10.91 1.73 16.92
N PRO A 213 -9.62 1.37 17.10
CA PRO A 213 -8.50 2.31 16.97
C PRO A 213 -8.48 3.12 15.67
N ILE A 214 -8.83 2.50 14.53
CA ILE A 214 -8.81 3.12 13.21
C ILE A 214 -10.23 3.25 12.69
N LEU A 215 -10.59 4.46 12.26
CA LEU A 215 -11.79 4.75 11.49
C LEU A 215 -11.41 5.07 10.04
N VAL A 216 -11.98 4.34 9.09
CA VAL A 216 -11.85 4.59 7.65
C VAL A 216 -13.20 5.05 7.12
N GLN A 217 -13.24 6.25 6.56
CA GLN A 217 -14.42 6.85 5.96
C GLN A 217 -14.22 6.95 4.45
N ILE A 218 -15.12 6.34 3.68
CA ILE A 218 -15.06 6.27 2.23
C ILE A 218 -16.19 7.12 1.66
N TYR A 219 -15.85 8.19 0.94
CA TYR A 219 -16.81 9.10 0.31
C TYR A 219 -16.95 8.76 -1.16
N MET A 220 -18.20 8.61 -1.61
CA MET A 220 -18.53 8.15 -2.95
C MET A 220 -19.48 9.11 -3.66
N ASN A 221 -19.28 9.32 -4.96
CA ASN A 221 -20.19 10.10 -5.79
C ASN A 221 -21.33 9.27 -6.39
N ASN A 222 -21.22 7.94 -6.37
CA ASN A 222 -22.28 7.03 -6.79
C ASN A 222 -22.16 5.66 -6.08
N SER A 223 -23.24 4.89 -6.09
CA SER A 223 -23.33 3.59 -5.40
C SER A 223 -22.47 2.47 -5.98
N SER A 224 -21.94 2.60 -7.21
CA SER A 224 -21.03 1.57 -7.77
C SER A 224 -19.70 1.45 -7.01
N GLY A 225 -19.34 2.47 -6.22
CA GLY A 225 -18.17 2.43 -5.32
C GLY A 225 -18.25 1.34 -4.26
N ILE A 226 -19.46 0.87 -3.91
CA ILE A 226 -19.65 -0.25 -2.98
C ILE A 226 -18.91 -1.51 -3.48
N PHE A 227 -18.79 -1.70 -4.80
CA PHE A 227 -18.04 -2.82 -5.37
C PHE A 227 -16.56 -2.82 -4.97
N GLN A 228 -15.90 -1.65 -4.88
CA GLN A 228 -14.52 -1.56 -4.39
C GLN A 228 -14.42 -1.98 -2.92
N ILE A 229 -15.42 -1.60 -2.12
CA ILE A 229 -15.47 -1.95 -0.70
C ILE A 229 -15.65 -3.47 -0.54
N ASP A 230 -16.60 -4.06 -1.26
CA ASP A 230 -16.95 -5.47 -1.12
C ASP A 230 -15.93 -6.43 -1.75
N GLU A 231 -15.41 -6.13 -2.93
CA GLU A 231 -14.50 -7.04 -3.64
C GLU A 231 -13.04 -6.86 -3.22
N LEU A 232 -12.59 -5.60 -3.10
CA LEU A 232 -11.19 -5.30 -2.86
C LEU A 232 -10.89 -5.15 -1.36
N LEU A 233 -11.59 -4.24 -0.67
CA LEU A 233 -11.27 -3.94 0.72
C LEU A 233 -11.63 -5.07 1.67
N LYS A 234 -12.85 -5.62 1.57
CA LYS A 234 -13.33 -6.68 2.46
C LYS A 234 -12.48 -7.94 2.37
N SER A 235 -12.04 -8.32 1.16
CA SER A 235 -11.19 -9.49 0.94
C SER A 235 -9.78 -9.31 1.52
N LYS A 236 -9.25 -8.08 1.47
CA LYS A 236 -7.94 -7.72 2.05
C LYS A 236 -8.01 -7.49 3.56
N LEU A 237 -9.13 -7.03 4.11
CA LEU A 237 -9.35 -6.93 5.55
C LEU A 237 -9.49 -8.30 6.21
N LYS A 238 -10.24 -9.21 5.59
CA LYS A 238 -10.44 -10.54 6.15
C LYS A 238 -9.11 -11.28 6.32
N ASP A 239 -8.92 -11.86 7.51
CA ASP A 239 -7.72 -12.60 7.91
C ASP A 239 -6.43 -11.77 7.82
N SER A 240 -6.53 -10.44 7.91
CA SER A 240 -5.38 -9.51 7.88
C SER A 240 -4.63 -9.45 9.21
N GLY A 241 -5.21 -9.97 10.29
CA GLY A 241 -4.67 -9.85 11.65
C GLY A 241 -4.87 -8.45 12.25
N ILE A 242 -5.41 -7.48 11.50
CA ILE A 242 -5.71 -6.14 12.00
C ILE A 242 -7.18 -5.73 11.84
N GLU A 243 -8.04 -6.57 11.24
CA GLU A 243 -9.45 -6.26 10.97
C GLU A 243 -10.22 -5.87 12.23
N GLN A 244 -9.89 -6.46 13.39
CA GLN A 244 -10.51 -6.11 14.67
C GLN A 244 -10.24 -4.66 15.10
N TYR A 245 -9.23 -4.01 14.52
CA TYR A 245 -8.85 -2.64 14.84
C TYR A 245 -9.43 -1.59 13.89
N LEU A 246 -10.12 -2.01 12.82
CA LEU A 246 -10.66 -1.11 11.80
C LEU A 246 -12.18 -1.05 11.83
N GLN A 247 -12.71 0.17 11.85
CA GLN A 247 -14.11 0.48 11.57
C GLN A 247 -14.17 1.13 10.18
N ILE A 248 -14.99 0.58 9.29
CA ILE A 248 -15.21 1.13 7.95
C ILE A 248 -16.58 1.80 7.91
N GLU A 249 -16.67 2.97 7.31
CA GLU A 249 -17.91 3.71 7.06
C GLU A 249 -17.91 4.22 5.61
N ALA A 250 -19.03 4.04 4.91
CA ALA A 250 -19.17 4.48 3.52
C ALA A 250 -20.31 5.48 3.38
N TYR A 251 -20.08 6.55 2.64
CA TYR A 251 -21.00 7.67 2.43
C TYR A 251 -21.20 7.91 0.93
N SER A 252 -22.46 7.99 0.48
CA SER A 252 -22.79 8.33 -0.92
C SER A 252 -23.48 9.70 -0.99
N SER A 253 -23.03 10.55 -1.91
CA SER A 253 -23.56 11.91 -2.12
C SER A 253 -24.62 12.02 -3.24
N SER A 254 -24.97 10.90 -3.89
CA SER A 254 -25.86 10.87 -5.06
C SER A 254 -27.32 11.27 -4.73
N PRO A 255 -27.91 12.28 -5.41
CA PRO A 255 -29.29 12.72 -5.19
C PRO A 255 -30.36 11.66 -5.51
N THR A 256 -30.06 10.73 -6.43
CA THR A 256 -30.93 9.60 -6.80
C THR A 256 -30.82 8.42 -5.84
N ASP A 257 -29.76 8.37 -5.01
CA ASP A 257 -29.51 7.30 -4.04
C ASP A 257 -29.85 7.72 -2.60
N LYS A 258 -30.74 8.71 -2.41
CA LYS A 258 -31.13 9.31 -1.11
C LYS A 258 -31.63 8.32 -0.03
N GLN A 259 -31.65 7.01 -0.29
CA GLN A 259 -32.03 5.98 0.66
C GLN A 259 -31.17 4.70 0.65
N LEU A 260 -29.99 4.70 0.02
CA LEU A 260 -29.21 3.46 -0.16
C LEU A 260 -27.76 3.51 0.32
N VAL A 261 -27.44 4.19 1.42
CA VAL A 261 -26.32 3.75 2.30
C VAL A 261 -26.63 4.12 3.75
N LYS A 262 -27.29 3.22 4.48
CA LYS A 262 -27.26 3.22 5.94
C LYS A 262 -26.02 2.44 6.34
N GLU A 263 -25.00 3.15 6.82
CA GLU A 263 -24.01 2.63 7.77
C GLU A 263 -23.53 1.18 7.49
N TYR A 264 -22.60 1.03 6.56
CA TYR A 264 -21.96 -0.27 6.31
C TYR A 264 -20.89 -0.51 7.38
N ARG A 265 -21.24 -1.17 8.49
CA ARG A 265 -20.28 -1.56 9.53
C ARG A 265 -19.72 -2.96 9.24
N LEU A 266 -18.39 -3.06 9.16
CA LEU A 266 -17.63 -4.32 9.19
C LEU A 266 -16.90 -4.49 10.54
#